data_AF-A0A6A4HMK0-F1
#
_entry.id   AF-A0A6A4HMK0-F1
#
_cell.length_a   1.000
_cell.length_b   1.000
_cell.length_c   1.000
_cell.angle_alpha   90.00
_cell.angle_beta   90.00
_cell.angle_gamma   90.00
#
_symmetry.space_group_name_H-M   'P 1'
#
loop_
_entity.id
_entity.type
_entity.pdbx_description
1 polymer ?
#
loop_
_entity_poly.entity_id
_entity_poly.type
_entity_poly.pdbx_seq_one_letter_code
_entity_poly.pdbx_strand_id
1 'polypeptide(L)'
;MDRFSALPDEILDLISGEVQEPRSLFYMSLVSKNCYHVFSRRLYESVKSGDKQIDTLALLENERIPLTSPHPASFVKTLELEFFPLDPEWDVEEKEWQEQETIRENLFKRQADSALNNVAKYAILRRLSLRFPKIHLHKGLGKLNSIKLGHLRHLAVRCLILEHQSLDIFESLCRSSRTLNHLELHWDEWNDSPEAVARLLEVIPKACSNLQGIRMSTSFYPESYEPVQRVLDDPNFTFPLLDNCHCNDFMQCNALKFLERHPKIEKLQVSNVNIGDPEDEELDLVNGLANAKTLRQLDLTDYSMNTMSLVLLASVTKACPKLTHFKCALGNEKSMASRCPTFPDLIYSTIFRNLPNLEHLRLQFRHASDPEADMFQNSYFQVLASRHPLKTMQIDILVICAQRAQWKCFYFMKDNNRIIPAPKLDANRFDWF
;
A
#
# COMPACT_ATOMS: atom_id res chain seq x y z
N MET A 1 -24.46 -24.15 34.83
CA MET A 1 -24.23 -22.82 34.22
C MET A 1 -22.83 -22.82 33.65
N ASP A 2 -22.69 -22.42 32.39
CA ASP A 2 -21.39 -22.28 31.76
C ASP A 2 -20.58 -21.18 32.46
N ARG A 3 -19.45 -21.54 33.07
CA ARG A 3 -18.59 -20.58 33.80
C ARG A 3 -17.89 -19.62 32.85
N PHE A 4 -17.77 -19.98 31.58
CA PHE A 4 -17.07 -19.19 30.59
C PHE A 4 -17.81 -17.88 30.26
N SER A 5 -19.14 -17.95 30.08
CA SER A 5 -19.97 -16.76 29.82
C SER A 5 -20.14 -15.82 31.02
N ALA A 6 -19.71 -16.26 32.22
CA ALA A 6 -19.69 -15.45 33.42
C ALA A 6 -18.35 -14.70 33.63
N LEU A 7 -17.37 -14.88 32.73
CA LEU A 7 -16.12 -14.12 32.77
C LEU A 7 -16.39 -12.63 32.50
N PRO A 8 -15.62 -11.71 33.13
CA PRO A 8 -15.68 -10.28 32.81
C PRO A 8 -15.33 -10.00 31.35
N ASP A 9 -15.91 -8.94 30.78
CA ASP A 9 -15.71 -8.55 29.38
C ASP A 9 -14.22 -8.32 29.07
N GLU A 10 -13.44 -7.80 30.02
CA GLU A 10 -12.00 -7.58 29.86
C GLU A 10 -11.23 -8.88 29.65
N ILE A 11 -11.64 -9.95 30.36
CA ILE A 11 -11.01 -11.27 30.21
C ILE A 11 -11.41 -11.89 28.87
N LEU A 12 -12.69 -11.76 28.48
CA LEU A 12 -13.15 -12.22 27.17
C LEU A 12 -12.45 -11.46 26.03
N ASP A 13 -12.20 -10.16 26.18
CA ASP A 13 -11.52 -9.32 25.19
C ASP A 13 -10.07 -9.78 25.01
N LEU A 14 -9.34 -10.04 26.11
CA LEU A 14 -8.00 -10.63 26.07
C LEU A 14 -7.99 -11.99 25.36
N ILE A 15 -8.95 -12.86 25.67
CA ILE A 15 -9.08 -14.17 25.00
C ILE A 15 -9.34 -13.96 23.49
N SER A 16 -10.22 -13.03 23.12
CA SER A 16 -10.50 -12.72 21.72
C SER A 16 -9.27 -12.20 20.96
N GLY A 17 -8.35 -11.53 21.65
CA GLY A 17 -7.07 -11.08 21.11
C GLY A 17 -6.15 -12.22 20.70
N GLU A 18 -6.17 -13.33 21.44
CA GLU A 18 -5.36 -14.53 21.20
C GLU A 18 -5.95 -15.46 20.13
N VAL A 19 -7.27 -15.39 19.89
CA VAL A 19 -7.94 -16.23 18.88
C VAL A 19 -7.82 -15.59 17.50
N GLN A 20 -6.94 -16.13 16.66
CA GLN A 20 -6.73 -15.63 15.29
C GLN A 20 -7.68 -16.24 14.26
N GLU A 21 -8.23 -17.43 14.50
CA GLU A 21 -9.06 -18.13 13.54
C GLU A 21 -10.51 -17.59 13.54
N PRO A 22 -11.03 -17.08 12.40
CA PRO A 22 -12.39 -16.54 12.32
C PRO A 22 -13.48 -17.55 12.70
N ARG A 23 -13.27 -18.83 12.37
CA ARG A 23 -14.21 -19.89 12.70
C ARG A 23 -14.34 -20.09 14.22
N SER A 24 -13.22 -20.00 14.93
CA SER A 24 -13.19 -20.09 16.39
C SER A 24 -13.92 -18.90 17.01
N LEU A 25 -13.65 -17.67 16.54
CA LEU A 25 -14.39 -16.47 16.98
C LEU A 25 -15.91 -16.58 16.72
N PHE A 26 -16.31 -17.15 15.59
CA PHE A 26 -17.72 -17.40 15.26
C PHE A 26 -18.37 -18.36 16.26
N TYR A 27 -17.76 -19.50 16.58
CA TYR A 27 -18.36 -20.41 17.56
C TYR A 27 -18.43 -19.79 18.96
N MET A 28 -17.41 -19.03 19.35
CA MET A 28 -17.39 -18.33 20.63
C MET A 28 -18.50 -17.28 20.72
N SER A 29 -18.84 -16.60 19.63
CA SER A 29 -19.91 -15.61 19.62
C SER A 29 -21.31 -16.21 19.82
N LEU A 30 -21.47 -17.52 19.60
CA LEU A 30 -22.73 -18.26 19.79
C LEU A 30 -22.95 -18.76 21.23
N VAL A 31 -21.94 -18.68 22.11
CA VAL A 31 -22.00 -19.24 23.47
C VAL A 31 -22.98 -18.49 24.37
N SER A 32 -22.96 -17.17 24.33
CA SER A 32 -23.83 -16.31 25.14
C SER A 32 -23.95 -14.90 24.56
N LYS A 33 -24.88 -14.10 25.09
CA LYS A 33 -25.01 -12.68 24.69
C LYS A 33 -23.75 -11.86 24.98
N ASN A 34 -23.07 -12.11 26.10
CA ASN A 34 -21.82 -11.41 26.44
C ASN A 34 -20.72 -11.78 25.44
N CYS A 35 -20.56 -13.08 25.19
CA CYS A 35 -19.63 -13.59 24.19
C CYS A 35 -19.95 -13.03 22.78
N TYR A 36 -21.23 -12.88 22.42
CA TYR A 36 -21.61 -12.27 21.15
C TYR A 36 -20.99 -10.88 20.97
N HIS A 37 -21.11 -10.00 21.97
CA HIS A 37 -20.60 -8.63 21.87
C HIS A 37 -19.08 -8.58 21.72
N VAL A 38 -18.35 -9.39 22.50
CA VAL A 38 -16.88 -9.38 22.50
C VAL A 38 -16.33 -10.07 21.24
N PHE A 39 -16.74 -11.31 20.98
CA PHE A 39 -16.17 -12.10 19.89
C PHE A 39 -16.70 -11.66 18.51
N SER A 40 -17.97 -11.22 18.38
CA SER A 40 -18.45 -10.68 17.09
C SER A 40 -17.79 -9.35 16.75
N ARG A 41 -17.46 -8.53 17.76
CA ARG A 41 -16.67 -7.32 17.52
C ARG A 41 -15.34 -7.68 16.86
N ARG A 42 -14.60 -8.64 17.41
CA ARG A 42 -13.31 -9.06 16.86
C ARG A 42 -13.46 -9.73 15.50
N LEU A 43 -14.47 -10.59 15.35
CA LEU A 43 -14.77 -11.31 14.11
C LEU A 43 -15.04 -10.33 12.96
N TYR A 44 -15.89 -9.32 13.16
CA TYR A 44 -16.36 -8.43 12.10
C TYR A 44 -15.66 -7.07 12.05
N GLU A 45 -14.65 -6.80 12.89
CA GLU A 45 -13.94 -5.51 12.88
C GLU A 45 -13.27 -5.22 11.52
N SER A 46 -12.75 -6.26 10.87
CA SER A 46 -12.14 -6.20 9.55
C SER A 46 -12.64 -7.36 8.70
N VAL A 47 -13.46 -7.06 7.69
CA VAL A 47 -14.11 -8.07 6.84
C VAL A 47 -13.58 -8.01 5.41
N LYS A 48 -13.30 -9.18 4.83
CA LYS A 48 -12.94 -9.36 3.42
C LYS A 48 -14.00 -10.19 2.70
N SER A 49 -14.34 -9.87 1.45
CA SER A 49 -15.35 -10.62 0.68
C SER A 49 -14.97 -12.06 0.35
N GLY A 50 -13.67 -12.39 0.38
CA GLY A 50 -13.20 -13.78 0.28
C GLY A 50 -13.63 -14.65 1.46
N ASP A 51 -14.04 -14.02 2.57
CA ASP A 51 -14.54 -14.69 3.77
C ASP A 51 -16.06 -14.78 3.75
N LYS A 52 -16.62 -15.85 4.33
CA LYS A 52 -18.08 -16.06 4.51
C LYS A 52 -18.76 -15.01 5.40
N GLN A 53 -17.99 -14.07 5.94
CA GLN A 53 -18.48 -12.99 6.78
C GLN A 53 -19.36 -12.02 5.99
N ILE A 54 -19.06 -11.80 4.71
CA ILE A 54 -19.83 -10.89 3.85
C ILE A 54 -21.29 -11.33 3.72
N ASP A 55 -21.54 -12.65 3.63
CA ASP A 55 -22.88 -13.23 3.59
C ASP A 55 -23.69 -12.79 4.80
N THR A 56 -23.06 -12.80 5.98
CA THR A 56 -23.70 -12.40 7.24
C THR A 56 -23.91 -10.90 7.34
N LEU A 57 -23.00 -10.09 6.76
CA LEU A 57 -23.17 -8.65 6.68
C LEU A 57 -24.30 -8.25 5.72
N ALA A 58 -24.57 -9.06 4.71
CA ALA A 58 -25.59 -8.84 3.70
C ALA A 58 -27.01 -9.20 4.16
N LEU A 59 -27.16 -9.98 5.24
CA LEU A 59 -28.47 -10.39 5.75
C LEU A 59 -29.34 -9.21 6.17
N LEU A 60 -30.64 -9.33 5.94
CA LEU A 60 -31.63 -8.41 6.48
C LEU A 60 -31.80 -8.61 8.00
N GLU A 61 -32.36 -7.62 8.66
CA GLU A 61 -32.58 -7.65 10.11
C GLU A 61 -33.37 -8.87 10.59
N ASN A 62 -34.37 -9.31 9.82
CA ASN A 62 -35.22 -10.46 10.10
C ASN A 62 -34.61 -11.81 9.69
N GLU A 63 -33.50 -11.84 8.97
CA GLU A 63 -32.81 -13.06 8.52
C GLU A 63 -31.66 -13.44 9.46
N ARG A 64 -31.30 -12.56 10.39
CA ARG A 64 -30.19 -12.75 11.32
C ARG A 64 -30.55 -13.68 12.46
N ILE A 65 -29.55 -14.40 12.96
CA ILE A 65 -29.65 -15.13 14.22
C ILE A 65 -28.42 -14.77 15.07
N PRO A 66 -28.60 -14.32 16.33
CA PRO A 66 -29.86 -13.98 16.99
C PRO A 66 -30.42 -12.61 16.55
N LEU A 67 -31.75 -12.48 16.48
CA LEU A 67 -32.44 -11.25 16.07
C LEU A 67 -32.29 -10.07 17.06
N THR A 68 -32.08 -10.37 18.34
CA THR A 68 -32.07 -9.36 19.42
C THR A 68 -30.70 -8.71 19.65
N SER A 69 -29.67 -9.16 18.95
CA SER A 69 -28.32 -8.61 19.06
C SER A 69 -28.06 -7.53 18.01
N PRO A 70 -27.08 -6.63 18.24
CA PRO A 70 -26.68 -5.64 17.24
C PRO A 70 -26.39 -6.29 15.89
N HIS A 71 -26.64 -5.57 14.81
CA HIS A 71 -26.29 -6.04 13.48
C HIS A 71 -24.77 -6.28 13.39
N PRO A 72 -24.26 -7.41 12.86
CA PRO A 72 -22.83 -7.67 12.70
C PRO A 72 -22.06 -6.52 12.03
N ALA A 73 -22.70 -5.89 11.03
CA ALA A 73 -22.18 -4.69 10.36
C ALA A 73 -21.81 -3.55 11.33
N SER A 74 -22.48 -3.40 12.49
CA SER A 74 -22.17 -2.35 13.47
C SER A 74 -20.74 -2.42 14.03
N PHE A 75 -20.08 -3.57 13.94
CA PHE A 75 -18.71 -3.76 14.39
C PHE A 75 -17.66 -3.45 13.31
N VAL A 76 -18.07 -3.30 12.05
CA VAL A 76 -17.16 -3.16 10.90
C VAL A 76 -16.46 -1.82 10.93
N LYS A 77 -15.12 -1.86 10.95
CA LYS A 77 -14.25 -0.68 10.79
C LYS A 77 -13.51 -0.69 9.46
N THR A 78 -13.18 -1.87 8.96
CA THR A 78 -12.53 -2.09 7.67
C THR A 78 -13.36 -3.06 6.84
N LEU A 79 -13.68 -2.67 5.61
CA LEU A 79 -14.36 -3.51 4.64
C LEU A 79 -13.52 -3.59 3.36
N GLU A 80 -13.19 -4.80 2.94
CA GLU A 80 -12.52 -5.10 1.68
C GLU A 80 -13.44 -5.95 0.82
N LEU A 81 -13.81 -5.41 -0.34
CA LEU A 81 -14.62 -6.08 -1.33
C LEU A 81 -13.74 -6.38 -2.53
N GLU A 82 -13.56 -7.66 -2.78
CA GLU A 82 -12.69 -8.23 -3.79
C GLU A 82 -13.47 -9.24 -4.64
N PHE A 83 -13.35 -9.13 -5.95
CA PHE A 83 -13.91 -10.08 -6.90
C PHE A 83 -12.90 -10.34 -8.01
N PHE A 84 -12.48 -11.60 -8.13
CA PHE A 84 -11.66 -12.07 -9.23
C PHE A 84 -12.44 -13.07 -10.07
N PRO A 85 -12.49 -12.84 -11.39
CA PRO A 85 -12.97 -13.87 -12.30
C PRO A 85 -12.17 -15.15 -12.16
N LEU A 86 -12.84 -16.30 -12.26
CA LEU A 86 -12.13 -17.58 -12.34
C LEU A 86 -11.20 -17.57 -13.55
N ASP A 87 -10.03 -18.19 -13.44
CA ASP A 87 -9.29 -18.55 -14.64
C ASP A 87 -10.11 -19.62 -15.39
N PRO A 88 -10.20 -19.55 -16.73
CA PRO A 88 -10.91 -20.58 -17.49
C PRO A 88 -10.21 -21.93 -17.30
N GLU A 89 -10.91 -22.88 -16.69
CA GLU A 89 -10.44 -24.27 -16.58
C GLU A 89 -10.39 -24.88 -17.99
N TRP A 90 -9.29 -25.54 -18.32
CA TRP A 90 -9.07 -26.06 -19.69
C TRP A 90 -10.08 -27.12 -20.12
N ASP A 91 -10.74 -27.77 -19.17
CA ASP A 91 -11.65 -28.90 -19.41
C ASP A 91 -13.15 -28.51 -19.30
N VAL A 92 -13.48 -27.26 -18.98
CA VAL A 92 -14.87 -26.78 -18.88
C VAL A 92 -15.26 -26.08 -20.18
N GLU A 93 -16.43 -26.41 -20.73
CA GLU A 93 -16.94 -25.71 -21.92
C GLU A 93 -17.07 -24.21 -21.63
N GLU A 94 -16.59 -23.36 -22.53
CA GLU A 94 -16.56 -21.89 -22.35
C GLU A 94 -17.92 -21.33 -21.92
N LYS A 95 -19.01 -21.89 -22.45
CA LYS A 95 -20.38 -21.49 -22.10
C LYS A 95 -20.74 -21.82 -20.65
N GLU A 96 -20.37 -22.99 -20.15
CA GLU A 96 -20.61 -23.37 -18.75
C GLU A 96 -19.80 -22.48 -17.81
N TRP A 97 -18.53 -22.21 -18.15
CA TRP A 97 -17.69 -21.29 -17.40
C TRP A 97 -18.29 -19.87 -17.35
N GLN A 98 -18.76 -19.33 -18.49
CA GLN A 98 -19.41 -18.02 -18.55
C GLN A 98 -20.69 -17.96 -17.70
N GLU A 99 -21.49 -19.03 -17.68
CA GLU A 99 -22.70 -19.11 -16.87
C GLU A 99 -22.36 -19.12 -15.36
N GLN A 100 -21.40 -19.95 -14.95
CA GLN A 100 -20.93 -20.00 -13.56
C GLN A 100 -20.36 -18.65 -13.11
N GLU A 101 -19.55 -18.01 -13.95
CA GLU A 101 -18.96 -16.71 -13.64
C GLU A 101 -20.03 -15.61 -13.52
N THR A 102 -21.03 -15.62 -14.40
CA THR A 102 -22.20 -14.72 -14.30
C THR A 102 -22.98 -14.92 -13.00
N ILE A 103 -23.17 -16.17 -12.56
CA ILE A 103 -23.84 -16.48 -11.29
C ILE A 103 -23.03 -15.95 -10.10
N ARG A 104 -21.71 -16.18 -10.10
CA ARG A 104 -20.79 -15.69 -9.05
C ARG A 104 -20.79 -14.16 -8.99
N GLU A 105 -20.67 -13.49 -10.13
CA GLU A 105 -20.68 -12.04 -10.22
C GLU A 105 -22.00 -11.45 -9.69
N ASN A 106 -23.15 -12.02 -10.08
CA ASN A 106 -24.47 -11.56 -9.61
C ASN A 106 -24.71 -11.83 -8.12
N LEU A 107 -24.20 -12.94 -7.58
CA LEU A 107 -24.25 -13.20 -6.15
C LEU A 107 -23.39 -12.18 -5.39
N PHE A 108 -22.15 -11.98 -5.83
CA PHE A 108 -21.23 -11.02 -5.25
C PHE A 108 -21.83 -9.60 -5.23
N LYS A 109 -22.36 -9.12 -6.35
CA LYS A 109 -22.99 -7.79 -6.44
C LYS A 109 -24.11 -7.60 -5.43
N ARG A 110 -25.01 -8.59 -5.30
CA ARG A 110 -26.12 -8.55 -4.34
C ARG A 110 -25.61 -8.50 -2.90
N GLN A 111 -24.61 -9.30 -2.58
CA GLN A 111 -24.02 -9.35 -1.25
C GLN A 111 -23.26 -8.06 -0.91
N ALA A 112 -22.45 -7.55 -1.84
CA ALA A 112 -21.69 -6.32 -1.70
C ALA A 112 -22.61 -5.12 -1.48
N ASP A 113 -23.65 -4.96 -2.29
CA ASP A 113 -24.64 -3.89 -2.14
C ASP A 113 -25.36 -3.97 -0.78
N SER A 114 -25.86 -5.14 -0.41
CA SER A 114 -26.56 -5.34 0.87
C SER A 114 -25.64 -5.08 2.07
N ALA A 115 -24.41 -5.60 2.02
CA ALA A 115 -23.42 -5.43 3.08
C ALA A 115 -23.01 -3.96 3.24
N LEU A 116 -22.77 -3.24 2.13
CA LEU A 116 -22.45 -1.80 2.16
C LEU A 116 -23.59 -0.97 2.72
N ASN A 117 -24.84 -1.26 2.32
CA ASN A 117 -26.01 -0.59 2.87
C ASN A 117 -26.13 -0.81 4.39
N ASN A 118 -25.93 -2.06 4.85
CA ASN A 118 -25.93 -2.36 6.28
C ASN A 118 -24.77 -1.69 7.02
N VAL A 119 -23.56 -1.70 6.47
CA VAL A 119 -22.38 -1.03 7.06
C VAL A 119 -22.61 0.47 7.15
N ALA A 120 -23.12 1.10 6.10
CA ALA A 120 -23.42 2.52 6.14
C ALA A 120 -24.52 2.89 7.14
N LYS A 121 -25.49 1.98 7.35
CA LYS A 121 -26.57 2.17 8.32
C LYS A 121 -26.11 2.02 9.77
N TYR A 122 -25.26 1.04 10.05
CA TYR A 122 -24.98 0.61 11.43
C TYR A 122 -23.56 0.93 11.92
N ALA A 123 -22.61 1.19 11.03
CA ALA A 123 -21.19 1.20 11.34
C ALA A 123 -20.53 2.58 11.18
N ILE A 124 -19.40 2.74 11.85
CA ILE A 124 -18.45 3.83 11.61
C ILE A 124 -17.32 3.25 10.76
N LEU A 125 -17.57 3.09 9.45
CA LEU A 125 -16.58 2.55 8.52
C LEU A 125 -15.41 3.53 8.37
N ARG A 126 -14.19 3.06 8.65
CA ARG A 126 -12.96 3.87 8.58
C ARG A 126 -12.14 3.56 7.34
N ARG A 127 -12.18 2.33 6.84
CA ARG A 127 -11.45 1.91 5.64
C ARG A 127 -12.36 1.12 4.71
N LEU A 128 -12.36 1.51 3.44
CA LEU A 128 -13.03 0.79 2.35
C LEU A 128 -11.99 0.47 1.28
N SER A 129 -11.89 -0.80 0.90
CA SER A 129 -11.08 -1.28 -0.21
C SER A 129 -11.98 -1.96 -1.24
N LEU A 130 -11.87 -1.56 -2.50
CA LEU A 130 -12.67 -2.05 -3.61
C LEU A 130 -11.71 -2.61 -4.66
N ARG A 131 -11.77 -3.92 -4.94
CA ARG A 131 -10.84 -4.60 -5.84
C ARG A 131 -11.56 -5.51 -6.83
N PHE A 132 -11.83 -4.95 -8.00
CA PHE A 132 -12.54 -5.62 -9.09
C PHE A 132 -11.82 -5.33 -10.42
N PRO A 133 -10.66 -5.97 -10.70
CA PRO A 133 -9.80 -5.64 -11.84
C PRO A 133 -10.52 -5.48 -13.18
N LYS A 134 -11.52 -6.33 -13.43
CA LYS A 134 -12.22 -6.44 -14.72
C LYS A 134 -13.66 -5.93 -14.68
N ILE A 135 -14.09 -5.34 -13.56
CA ILE A 135 -15.48 -4.88 -13.37
C ILE A 135 -15.46 -3.39 -13.10
N HIS A 136 -16.29 -2.65 -13.84
CA HIS A 136 -16.49 -1.23 -13.59
C HIS A 136 -17.10 -1.01 -12.21
N LEU A 137 -16.62 0.04 -11.51
CA LEU A 137 -17.07 0.39 -10.16
C LEU A 137 -18.61 0.38 -10.04
N HIS A 138 -19.33 1.03 -10.96
CA HIS A 138 -20.80 1.06 -10.94
C HIS A 138 -21.47 -0.31 -11.15
N LYS A 139 -20.84 -1.23 -11.89
CA LYS A 139 -21.35 -2.60 -12.06
C LYS A 139 -21.15 -3.42 -10.80
N GLY A 140 -19.98 -3.32 -10.16
CA GLY A 140 -19.66 -4.06 -8.94
C GLY A 140 -20.50 -3.60 -7.74
N LEU A 141 -20.84 -2.31 -7.71
CA LEU A 141 -21.48 -1.66 -6.57
C LEU A 141 -22.97 -1.33 -6.76
N GLY A 142 -23.51 -1.49 -7.96
CA GLY A 142 -24.93 -1.27 -8.22
C GLY A 142 -25.39 0.16 -7.92
N LYS A 143 -26.46 0.32 -7.13
CA LYS A 143 -27.15 1.60 -6.90
C LYS A 143 -26.58 2.38 -5.70
N LEU A 144 -25.27 2.52 -5.64
CA LEU A 144 -24.55 3.03 -4.47
C LEU A 144 -24.58 4.56 -4.31
N ASN A 145 -25.19 5.30 -5.24
CA ASN A 145 -25.21 6.77 -5.26
C ASN A 145 -25.82 7.43 -3.99
N SER A 146 -26.57 6.69 -3.18
CA SER A 146 -27.23 7.19 -1.97
C SER A 146 -26.48 6.92 -0.66
N ILE A 147 -25.42 6.10 -0.67
CA ILE A 147 -24.75 5.67 0.56
C ILE A 147 -23.86 6.79 1.09
N LYS A 148 -23.98 7.09 2.38
CA LYS A 148 -23.16 8.09 3.07
C LYS A 148 -22.19 7.42 4.03
N LEU A 149 -20.90 7.45 3.71
CA LEU A 149 -19.84 6.90 4.56
C LEU A 149 -19.11 8.01 5.31
N GLY A 150 -19.82 8.72 6.19
CA GLY A 150 -19.36 10.00 6.78
C GLY A 150 -18.07 9.97 7.61
N HIS A 151 -17.56 8.79 7.94
CA HIS A 151 -16.37 8.58 8.78
C HIS A 151 -15.22 7.84 8.07
N LEU A 152 -15.33 7.67 6.75
CA LEU A 152 -14.30 7.02 5.96
C LEU A 152 -13.00 7.83 6.04
N ARG A 153 -11.88 7.20 6.38
CA ARG A 153 -10.55 7.82 6.45
C ARG A 153 -9.65 7.38 5.31
N HIS A 154 -9.80 6.12 4.90
CA HIS A 154 -9.02 5.50 3.85
C HIS A 154 -9.95 4.90 2.80
N LEU A 155 -9.76 5.30 1.55
CA LEU A 155 -10.42 4.68 0.39
C LEU A 155 -9.36 4.09 -0.54
N ALA A 156 -9.45 2.80 -0.85
CA ALA A 156 -8.63 2.15 -1.86
C ALA A 156 -9.52 1.66 -3.00
N VAL A 157 -9.18 2.02 -4.24
CA VAL A 157 -9.94 1.67 -5.45
C VAL A 157 -9.01 1.00 -6.45
N ARG A 158 -9.33 -0.26 -6.76
CA ARG A 158 -8.65 -1.16 -7.68
C ARG A 158 -9.67 -1.82 -8.62
N CYS A 159 -10.54 -1.01 -9.21
CA CYS A 159 -11.54 -1.40 -10.20
C CYS A 159 -11.75 -0.29 -11.25
N LEU A 160 -12.26 -0.64 -12.43
CA LEU A 160 -12.34 0.28 -13.57
C LEU A 160 -13.26 1.50 -13.30
N ILE A 161 -12.74 2.72 -13.51
CA ILE A 161 -13.47 4.00 -13.34
C ILE A 161 -13.60 4.76 -14.68
N LEU A 162 -13.70 4.04 -15.79
CA LEU A 162 -13.76 4.65 -17.12
C LEU A 162 -15.08 5.38 -17.43
N GLU A 163 -16.19 4.86 -16.89
CA GLU A 163 -17.53 5.32 -17.21
C GLU A 163 -18.00 6.44 -16.28
N HIS A 164 -18.83 7.36 -16.79
CA HIS A 164 -19.34 8.50 -16.03
C HIS A 164 -20.03 8.07 -14.73
N GLN A 165 -20.81 6.99 -14.76
CA GLN A 165 -21.47 6.44 -13.57
C GLN A 165 -20.48 5.95 -12.50
N SER A 166 -19.35 5.35 -12.92
CA SER A 166 -18.29 4.96 -11.98
C SER A 166 -17.65 6.20 -11.35
N LEU A 167 -17.41 7.25 -12.14
CA LEU A 167 -16.87 8.51 -11.63
C LEU A 167 -17.83 9.18 -10.64
N ASP A 168 -19.13 9.18 -10.91
CA ASP A 168 -20.15 9.71 -10.00
C ASP A 168 -20.17 8.97 -8.65
N ILE A 169 -20.05 7.63 -8.67
CA ILE A 169 -19.94 6.83 -7.45
C ILE A 169 -18.65 7.16 -6.70
N PHE A 170 -17.52 7.22 -7.40
CA PHE A 170 -16.24 7.59 -6.79
C PHE A 170 -16.31 8.97 -6.12
N GLU A 171 -16.83 9.96 -6.83
CA GLU A 171 -17.01 11.33 -6.35
C GLU A 171 -17.96 11.37 -5.15
N SER A 172 -19.07 10.61 -5.19
CA SER A 172 -20.01 10.48 -4.08
C SER A 172 -19.35 9.88 -2.84
N LEU A 173 -18.58 8.79 -2.99
CA LEU A 173 -17.85 8.16 -1.88
C LEU A 173 -16.88 9.15 -1.23
N CYS A 174 -16.10 9.87 -2.04
CA CYS A 174 -15.16 10.87 -1.57
C CYS A 174 -15.85 12.03 -0.85
N ARG A 175 -16.86 12.64 -1.46
CA ARG A 175 -17.59 13.78 -0.88
C ARG A 175 -18.42 13.42 0.34
N SER A 176 -18.88 12.18 0.43
CA SER A 176 -19.68 11.73 1.57
C SER A 176 -18.88 11.74 2.88
N SER A 177 -17.55 11.68 2.82
CA SER A 177 -16.68 11.63 3.98
C SER A 177 -15.78 12.85 4.11
N ARG A 178 -16.04 13.67 5.14
CA ARG A 178 -15.15 14.79 5.49
C ARG A 178 -13.85 14.35 6.14
N THR A 179 -13.80 13.11 6.63
CA THR A 179 -12.61 12.55 7.31
C THR A 179 -11.68 11.80 6.37
N LEU A 180 -12.01 11.71 5.07
CA LEU A 180 -11.18 11.02 4.09
C LEU A 180 -9.86 11.76 3.95
N ASN A 181 -8.79 11.12 4.41
CA ASN A 181 -7.45 11.69 4.42
C ASN A 181 -6.41 10.80 3.73
N HIS A 182 -6.78 9.58 3.30
CA HIS A 182 -5.93 8.70 2.52
C HIS A 182 -6.68 8.10 1.33
N LEU A 183 -6.08 8.15 0.14
CA LEU A 183 -6.64 7.63 -1.10
C LEU A 183 -5.60 6.75 -1.81
N GLU A 184 -6.00 5.53 -2.17
CA GLU A 184 -5.19 4.63 -3.00
C GLU A 184 -5.92 4.33 -4.31
N LEU A 185 -5.23 4.56 -5.43
CA LEU A 185 -5.70 4.27 -6.77
C LEU A 185 -4.68 3.36 -7.44
N HIS A 186 -5.11 2.19 -7.89
CA HIS A 186 -4.26 1.25 -8.60
C HIS A 186 -4.82 0.99 -9.99
N TRP A 187 -4.03 1.31 -11.01
CA TRP A 187 -4.40 1.21 -12.43
C TRP A 187 -3.63 0.10 -13.16
N ASP A 188 -2.73 -0.60 -12.47
CA ASP A 188 -1.76 -1.55 -13.03
C ASP A 188 -2.42 -2.79 -13.68
N GLU A 189 -3.69 -3.05 -13.34
CA GLU A 189 -4.46 -4.16 -13.87
C GLU A 189 -5.33 -3.73 -15.09
N TRP A 190 -5.22 -2.47 -15.54
CA TRP A 190 -6.15 -1.84 -16.46
C TRP A 190 -5.48 -1.49 -17.80
N ASN A 191 -6.04 -1.95 -18.92
CA ASN A 191 -5.78 -1.35 -20.24
C ASN A 191 -6.59 -0.05 -20.39
N ASP A 192 -6.54 0.81 -19.40
CA ASP A 192 -7.38 2.00 -19.34
C ASP A 192 -6.86 3.09 -20.29
N SER A 193 -7.77 3.90 -20.83
CA SER A 193 -7.40 5.06 -21.62
C SER A 193 -6.81 6.13 -20.68
N PRO A 194 -5.64 6.70 -20.99
CA PRO A 194 -5.03 7.77 -20.19
C PRO A 194 -5.96 8.96 -19.95
N GLU A 195 -6.87 9.25 -20.90
CA GLU A 195 -7.89 10.29 -20.76
C GLU A 195 -8.86 10.00 -19.62
N ALA A 196 -9.18 8.74 -19.36
CA ALA A 196 -10.06 8.39 -18.24
C ALA A 196 -9.34 8.56 -16.90
N VAL A 197 -8.06 8.21 -16.82
CA VAL A 197 -7.24 8.51 -15.62
C VAL A 197 -7.08 10.00 -15.41
N ALA A 198 -6.85 10.77 -16.48
CA ALA A 198 -6.81 12.23 -16.41
C ALA A 198 -8.13 12.81 -15.86
N ARG A 199 -9.29 12.37 -16.36
CA ARG A 199 -10.61 12.79 -15.84
C ARG A 199 -10.77 12.43 -14.36
N LEU A 200 -10.33 11.25 -13.94
CA LEU A 200 -10.37 10.86 -12.53
C LEU A 200 -9.50 11.79 -11.69
N LEU A 201 -8.26 12.04 -12.10
CA LEU A 201 -7.34 12.95 -11.42
C LEU A 201 -7.92 14.36 -11.27
N GLU A 202 -8.56 14.90 -12.31
CA GLU A 202 -9.21 16.22 -12.25
C GLU A 202 -10.31 16.34 -11.18
N VAL A 203 -10.93 15.21 -10.79
CA VAL A 203 -11.99 15.16 -9.77
C VAL A 203 -11.40 15.09 -8.35
N ILE A 204 -10.25 14.43 -8.16
CA ILE A 204 -9.72 14.13 -6.81
C ILE A 204 -9.53 15.39 -5.95
N PRO A 205 -8.86 16.48 -6.39
CA PRO A 205 -8.67 17.66 -5.55
C PRO A 205 -9.99 18.30 -5.10
N LYS A 206 -11.03 18.22 -5.95
CA LYS A 206 -12.36 18.78 -5.69
C LYS A 206 -13.17 17.89 -4.74
N ALA A 207 -12.99 16.58 -4.82
CA ALA A 207 -13.73 15.60 -4.02
C ALA A 207 -13.06 15.30 -2.66
N CYS A 208 -11.73 15.44 -2.56
CA CYS A 208 -10.89 15.03 -1.44
C CYS A 208 -10.03 16.19 -0.89
N SER A 209 -10.64 17.30 -0.46
CA SER A 209 -9.88 18.49 -0.02
C SER A 209 -9.04 18.29 1.25
N ASN A 210 -9.31 17.24 2.05
CA ASN A 210 -8.61 16.93 3.30
C ASN A 210 -7.52 15.85 3.15
N LEU A 211 -7.10 15.55 1.91
CA LEU A 211 -6.16 14.47 1.63
C LEU A 211 -4.78 14.76 2.22
N GLN A 212 -4.28 13.82 3.02
CA GLN A 212 -2.94 13.80 3.62
C GLN A 212 -2.05 12.77 2.92
N GLY A 213 -2.61 11.62 2.56
CA GLY A 213 -1.94 10.55 1.83
C GLY A 213 -2.56 10.26 0.48
N ILE A 214 -1.74 10.16 -0.57
CA ILE A 214 -2.17 9.65 -1.88
C ILE A 214 -1.23 8.54 -2.35
N ARG A 215 -1.81 7.44 -2.83
CA ARG A 215 -1.10 6.40 -3.55
C ARG A 215 -1.68 6.28 -4.95
N MET A 216 -0.84 6.44 -5.96
CA MET A 216 -1.18 6.27 -7.37
C MET A 216 -0.26 5.20 -7.93
N SER A 217 -0.84 4.16 -8.51
CA SER A 217 -0.10 3.14 -9.26
C SER A 217 -0.63 3.10 -10.67
N THR A 218 0.27 3.19 -11.65
CA THR A 218 -0.06 3.18 -13.08
C THR A 218 0.72 2.07 -13.77
N SER A 219 0.28 1.58 -14.93
CA SER A 219 1.13 0.74 -15.80
C SER A 219 0.98 1.16 -17.26
N PHE A 220 1.02 2.46 -17.54
CA PHE A 220 0.90 2.95 -18.90
C PHE A 220 2.22 2.82 -19.68
N TYR A 221 2.10 2.79 -21.00
CA TYR A 221 3.26 2.95 -21.87
C TYR A 221 3.63 4.44 -21.98
N PRO A 222 4.93 4.80 -22.08
CA PRO A 222 5.42 6.19 -22.11
C PRO A 222 4.70 7.11 -23.11
N GLU A 223 4.29 6.57 -24.27
CA GLU A 223 3.65 7.34 -25.35
C GLU A 223 2.24 7.86 -25.00
N SER A 224 1.67 7.40 -23.89
CA SER A 224 0.26 7.62 -23.56
C SER A 224 0.02 8.58 -22.39
N TYR A 225 1.07 9.16 -21.79
CA TYR A 225 0.93 9.97 -20.57
C TYR A 225 0.47 11.42 -20.78
N GLU A 226 0.38 11.94 -22.00
CA GLU A 226 0.10 13.37 -22.24
C GLU A 226 -1.17 13.88 -21.51
N PRO A 227 -2.32 13.16 -21.53
CA PRO A 227 -3.51 13.61 -20.80
C PRO A 227 -3.29 13.65 -19.29
N VAL A 228 -2.60 12.67 -18.73
CA VAL A 228 -2.28 12.60 -17.29
C VAL A 228 -1.31 13.71 -16.93
N GLN A 229 -0.24 13.89 -17.70
CA GLN A 229 0.73 14.97 -17.52
C GLN A 229 0.07 16.34 -17.52
N ARG A 230 -0.91 16.58 -18.41
CA ARG A 230 -1.64 17.85 -18.47
C ARG A 230 -2.34 18.18 -17.14
N VAL A 231 -2.94 17.17 -16.50
CA VAL A 231 -3.60 17.34 -15.20
C VAL A 231 -2.56 17.55 -14.10
N LEU A 232 -1.45 16.83 -14.16
CA LEU A 232 -0.32 17.01 -13.23
C LEU A 232 0.42 18.34 -13.46
N ASP A 233 0.28 18.97 -14.60
CA ASP A 233 0.84 20.30 -14.89
C ASP A 233 -0.11 21.43 -14.49
N ASP A 234 -1.40 21.14 -14.29
CA ASP A 234 -2.39 22.13 -13.91
C ASP A 234 -2.05 22.74 -12.53
N PRO A 235 -1.86 24.07 -12.43
CA PRO A 235 -1.58 24.75 -11.17
C PRO A 235 -2.70 24.59 -10.12
N ASN A 236 -3.91 24.22 -10.52
CA ASN A 236 -5.03 23.95 -9.62
C ASN A 236 -5.01 22.52 -9.05
N PHE A 237 -4.21 21.61 -9.62
CA PHE A 237 -4.04 20.26 -9.10
C PHE A 237 -3.16 20.29 -7.84
N THR A 238 -3.80 20.60 -6.71
CA THR A 238 -3.16 20.85 -5.42
C THR A 238 -3.88 20.16 -4.25
N PHE A 239 -3.10 19.71 -3.28
CA PHE A 239 -3.55 19.08 -2.05
C PHE A 239 -2.91 19.79 -0.84
N PRO A 240 -3.59 20.77 -0.20
CA PRO A 240 -2.97 21.64 0.80
C PRO A 240 -2.44 20.94 2.06
N LEU A 241 -2.93 19.73 2.35
CA LEU A 241 -2.59 18.91 3.51
C LEU A 241 -1.75 17.67 3.16
N LEU A 242 -1.35 17.50 1.89
CA LEU A 242 -0.62 16.31 1.46
C LEU A 242 0.78 16.26 2.09
N ASP A 243 1.01 15.23 2.89
CA ASP A 243 2.28 14.95 3.55
C ASP A 243 2.87 13.59 3.13
N ASN A 244 2.07 12.70 2.54
CA ASN A 244 2.47 11.37 2.11
C ASN A 244 2.07 11.11 0.66
N CYS A 245 3.04 10.78 -0.18
CA CYS A 245 2.84 10.49 -1.58
C CYS A 245 3.52 9.18 -1.95
N HIS A 246 2.76 8.24 -2.50
CA HIS A 246 3.26 7.02 -3.10
C HIS A 246 2.91 7.01 -4.58
N CYS A 247 3.94 6.86 -5.40
CA CYS A 247 3.87 6.94 -6.85
C CYS A 247 4.53 5.69 -7.46
N ASN A 248 3.74 4.80 -8.03
CA ASN A 248 4.25 3.64 -8.77
C ASN A 248 4.13 3.93 -10.28
N ASP A 249 5.24 3.80 -11.02
CA ASP A 249 5.38 4.11 -12.46
C ASP A 249 5.02 5.57 -12.84
N PHE A 250 4.78 6.43 -11.85
CA PHE A 250 4.30 7.79 -12.04
C PHE A 250 5.41 8.77 -12.43
N MET A 251 6.69 8.42 -12.24
CA MET A 251 7.83 9.27 -12.63
C MET A 251 8.06 9.34 -14.15
N GLN A 252 7.34 8.53 -14.93
CA GLN A 252 7.25 8.73 -16.38
C GLN A 252 6.49 10.03 -16.71
N CYS A 253 5.69 10.55 -15.78
CA CYS A 253 5.23 11.92 -15.80
C CYS A 253 6.28 12.83 -15.15
N ASN A 254 6.43 14.06 -15.66
CA ASN A 254 7.26 15.10 -15.06
C ASN A 254 6.71 15.46 -13.66
N ALA A 255 7.19 14.73 -12.65
CA ALA A 255 6.79 14.87 -11.26
C ALA A 255 7.37 16.12 -10.59
N LEU A 256 8.29 16.84 -11.25
CA LEU A 256 8.93 18.08 -10.77
C LEU A 256 7.87 19.08 -10.31
N LYS A 257 6.94 19.41 -11.23
CA LYS A 257 5.90 20.40 -11.00
C LYS A 257 4.94 19.96 -9.90
N PHE A 258 4.68 18.65 -9.80
CA PHE A 258 3.88 18.11 -8.70
C PHE A 258 4.56 18.33 -7.35
N LEU A 259 5.83 17.98 -7.20
CA LEU A 259 6.57 18.17 -5.94
C LEU A 259 6.73 19.66 -5.58
N GLU A 260 6.97 20.53 -6.57
CA GLU A 260 7.06 21.98 -6.37
C GLU A 260 5.77 22.58 -5.79
N ARG A 261 4.61 22.10 -6.25
CA ARG A 261 3.29 22.55 -5.75
C ARG A 261 2.90 21.93 -4.41
N HIS A 262 3.56 20.86 -3.99
CA HIS A 262 3.30 20.17 -2.72
C HIS A 262 4.50 20.21 -1.78
N PRO A 263 4.97 21.41 -1.37
CA PRO A 263 6.19 21.57 -0.58
C PRO A 263 6.06 21.10 0.88
N LYS A 264 4.94 20.49 1.26
CA LYS A 264 4.70 19.89 2.59
C LYS A 264 4.86 18.37 2.61
N ILE A 265 5.12 17.74 1.47
CA ILE A 265 5.35 16.29 1.42
C ILE A 265 6.54 15.95 2.33
N GLU A 266 6.30 15.08 3.30
CA GLU A 266 7.30 14.57 4.24
C GLU A 266 7.71 13.14 3.88
N LYS A 267 6.82 12.38 3.24
CA LYS A 267 7.05 11.00 2.80
C LYS A 267 6.81 10.87 1.31
N LEU A 268 7.83 10.41 0.59
CA LEU A 268 7.74 10.11 -0.84
C LEU A 268 8.20 8.67 -1.06
N GLN A 269 7.32 7.86 -1.64
CA GLN A 269 7.64 6.54 -2.15
C GLN A 269 7.51 6.54 -3.66
N VAL A 270 8.56 6.11 -4.33
CA VAL A 270 8.60 5.92 -5.78
C VAL A 270 9.00 4.48 -6.07
N SER A 271 8.15 3.79 -6.82
CA SER A 271 8.35 2.41 -7.25
C SER A 271 8.21 2.31 -8.77
N ASN A 272 8.82 1.28 -9.37
CA ASN A 272 8.83 1.00 -10.80
C ASN A 272 9.18 2.20 -11.69
N VAL A 273 10.34 2.82 -11.48
CA VAL A 273 10.83 3.78 -12.47
C VAL A 273 11.39 3.00 -13.66
N ASN A 274 10.55 2.75 -14.66
CA ASN A 274 11.01 2.26 -15.95
C ASN A 274 11.58 3.44 -16.73
N ILE A 275 12.83 3.79 -16.43
CA ILE A 275 13.45 4.90 -17.14
C ILE A 275 13.64 4.52 -18.60
N GLY A 276 13.11 5.35 -19.50
CA GLY A 276 13.49 5.34 -20.90
C GLY A 276 14.95 5.76 -21.05
N ASP A 277 15.19 7.00 -21.50
CA ASP A 277 16.53 7.58 -21.50
C ASP A 277 16.95 7.91 -20.05
N PRO A 278 17.93 7.20 -19.47
CA PRO A 278 18.31 7.32 -18.06
C PRO A 278 18.66 8.75 -17.64
N GLU A 279 19.24 9.55 -18.52
CA GLU A 279 19.87 10.81 -18.10
C GLU A 279 18.84 11.92 -17.81
N ASP A 280 17.81 12.07 -18.65
CA ASP A 280 16.82 13.14 -18.52
C ASP A 280 15.88 12.91 -17.31
N GLU A 281 15.39 11.68 -17.13
CA GLU A 281 14.50 11.35 -16.00
C GLU A 281 15.23 11.37 -14.65
N GLU A 282 16.51 10.95 -14.61
CA GLU A 282 17.34 11.07 -13.42
C GLU A 282 17.50 12.54 -13.00
N LEU A 283 17.73 13.43 -13.97
CA LEU A 283 17.86 14.85 -13.73
C LEU A 283 16.54 15.46 -13.21
N ASP A 284 15.42 15.12 -13.82
CA ASP A 284 14.09 15.60 -13.39
C ASP A 284 13.73 15.11 -11.99
N LEU A 285 14.00 13.84 -11.65
CA LEU A 285 13.84 13.32 -10.29
C LEU A 285 14.70 14.12 -9.30
N VAL A 286 15.98 14.31 -9.59
CA VAL A 286 16.90 15.05 -8.70
C VAL A 286 16.44 16.49 -8.51
N ASN A 287 15.99 17.15 -9.58
CA ASN A 287 15.46 18.51 -9.52
C ASN A 287 14.17 18.58 -8.66
N GLY A 288 13.25 17.62 -8.81
CA GLY A 288 12.03 17.53 -8.00
C GLY A 288 12.32 17.32 -6.52
N LEU A 289 13.25 16.42 -6.23
CA LEU A 289 13.72 16.14 -4.89
C LEU A 289 14.41 17.36 -4.24
N ALA A 290 15.18 18.14 -5.01
CA ALA A 290 15.83 19.35 -4.51
C ALA A 290 14.83 20.43 -4.08
N ASN A 291 13.64 20.44 -4.70
CA ASN A 291 12.54 21.35 -4.35
C ASN A 291 11.70 20.85 -3.15
N ALA A 292 11.74 19.54 -2.84
CA ALA A 292 11.03 18.93 -1.72
C ALA A 292 11.72 19.15 -0.36
N LYS A 293 11.78 20.42 0.10
CA LYS A 293 12.54 20.85 1.28
C LYS A 293 12.09 20.30 2.64
N THR A 294 10.88 19.73 2.70
CA THR A 294 10.29 19.09 3.90
C THR A 294 10.49 17.59 3.93
N LEU A 295 10.98 16.98 2.84
CA LEU A 295 11.06 15.54 2.72
C LEU A 295 11.93 14.93 3.82
N ARG A 296 11.35 13.98 4.57
CA ARG A 296 11.98 13.26 5.68
C ARG A 296 12.12 11.77 5.39
N GLN A 297 11.23 11.21 4.58
CA GLN A 297 11.24 9.81 4.22
C GLN A 297 11.22 9.67 2.71
N LEU A 298 12.20 8.94 2.17
CA LEU A 298 12.30 8.64 0.75
C LEU A 298 12.50 7.14 0.55
N ASP A 299 11.58 6.52 -0.19
CA ASP A 299 11.63 5.12 -0.59
C ASP A 299 11.71 5.02 -2.12
N LEU A 300 12.83 4.50 -2.61
CA LEU A 300 13.13 4.25 -4.02
C LEU A 300 13.37 2.76 -4.23
N THR A 301 12.46 1.91 -3.74
CA THR A 301 12.50 0.46 -3.96
C THR A 301 11.50 0.02 -5.02
N ASP A 302 11.89 -1.04 -5.73
CA ASP A 302 11.26 -1.52 -6.96
C ASP A 302 11.71 -0.81 -8.25
N TYR A 303 12.99 -0.45 -8.34
CA TYR A 303 13.61 -0.05 -9.60
C TYR A 303 13.79 -1.30 -10.49
N SER A 304 12.78 -1.63 -11.29
CA SER A 304 12.58 -3.00 -11.78
C SER A 304 13.67 -3.50 -12.73
N MET A 305 14.39 -2.64 -13.47
CA MET A 305 15.48 -3.09 -14.39
C MET A 305 16.78 -2.28 -14.35
N ASN A 306 16.75 -0.97 -14.08
CA ASN A 306 17.94 -0.09 -14.15
C ASN A 306 18.27 0.51 -12.79
N THR A 307 18.74 -0.33 -11.90
CA THR A 307 19.13 0.04 -10.54
C THR A 307 19.91 1.35 -10.40
N MET A 308 19.69 2.09 -9.30
CA MET A 308 20.32 3.38 -9.00
C MET A 308 21.86 3.32 -9.09
N SER A 309 22.44 4.14 -9.96
CA SER A 309 23.89 4.34 -10.06
C SER A 309 24.44 5.08 -8.83
N LEU A 310 25.74 4.95 -8.55
CA LEU A 310 26.38 5.75 -7.50
C LEU A 310 26.28 7.26 -7.75
N VAL A 311 26.27 7.70 -9.02
CA VAL A 311 26.12 9.11 -9.39
C VAL A 311 24.73 9.60 -9.01
N LEU A 312 23.68 8.85 -9.38
CA LEU A 312 22.30 9.17 -9.01
C LEU A 312 22.12 9.15 -7.50
N LEU A 313 22.67 8.15 -6.80
CA LEU A 313 22.65 8.07 -5.33
C LEU A 313 23.25 9.33 -4.69
N ALA A 314 24.41 9.78 -5.18
CA ALA A 314 25.05 10.99 -4.69
C ALA A 314 24.18 12.23 -4.93
N SER A 315 23.55 12.34 -6.11
CA SER A 315 22.66 13.43 -6.47
C SER A 315 21.38 13.46 -5.62
N VAL A 316 20.69 12.33 -5.48
CA VAL A 316 19.48 12.16 -4.65
C VAL A 316 19.75 12.52 -3.19
N THR A 317 20.81 11.95 -2.61
CA THR A 317 21.15 12.21 -1.20
C THR A 317 21.57 13.66 -0.97
N LYS A 318 22.22 14.31 -1.94
CA LYS A 318 22.55 15.74 -1.89
C LYS A 318 21.31 16.63 -2.04
N ALA A 319 20.33 16.22 -2.84
CA ALA A 319 19.08 16.92 -3.05
C ALA A 319 18.19 16.92 -1.79
N CYS A 320 18.25 15.86 -0.99
CA CYS A 320 17.42 15.70 0.23
C CYS A 320 18.27 15.57 1.52
N PRO A 321 19.04 16.57 1.95
CA PRO A 321 19.94 16.47 3.12
C PRO A 321 19.22 16.32 4.48
N LYS A 322 17.89 16.42 4.48
CA LYS A 322 17.01 16.40 5.65
C LYS A 322 16.35 15.05 5.91
N LEU A 323 16.64 14.04 5.09
CA LEU A 323 16.08 12.69 5.26
C LEU A 323 16.47 12.11 6.61
N THR A 324 15.49 11.53 7.27
CA THR A 324 15.64 10.69 8.47
C THR A 324 15.44 9.22 8.13
N HIS A 325 14.67 8.92 7.08
CA HIS A 325 14.46 7.57 6.56
C HIS A 325 14.82 7.54 5.08
N PHE A 326 15.70 6.63 4.70
CA PHE A 326 16.07 6.44 3.31
C PHE A 326 16.09 4.96 2.97
N LYS A 327 15.33 4.60 1.93
CA LYS A 327 15.23 3.24 1.41
C LYS A 327 15.51 3.29 -0.10
N CYS A 328 16.44 2.50 -0.60
CA CYS A 328 16.71 2.44 -2.03
C CYS A 328 17.20 1.06 -2.49
N ALA A 329 16.97 0.75 -3.77
CA ALA A 329 17.56 -0.38 -4.45
C ALA A 329 18.78 0.04 -5.28
N LEU A 330 19.93 -0.52 -4.95
CA LEU A 330 21.22 -0.27 -5.59
C LEU A 330 21.54 -1.33 -6.64
N GLY A 331 22.46 -0.95 -7.53
CA GLY A 331 22.68 -1.68 -8.75
C GLY A 331 23.43 -2.97 -8.79
N ASN A 332 23.22 -3.66 -9.92
CA ASN A 332 24.07 -4.73 -10.41
C ASN A 332 25.42 -4.13 -10.84
N GLU A 333 26.08 -3.41 -9.94
CA GLU A 333 27.50 -3.09 -10.04
C GLU A 333 28.32 -4.35 -9.71
N LYS A 334 27.92 -5.49 -10.32
CA LYS A 334 28.57 -6.81 -10.23
C LYS A 334 30.06 -6.70 -10.55
N SER A 335 30.46 -5.69 -11.33
CA SER A 335 31.84 -5.41 -11.68
C SER A 335 32.61 -4.61 -10.62
N MET A 336 31.96 -3.81 -9.76
CA MET A 336 32.68 -2.95 -8.81
C MET A 336 32.82 -3.59 -7.44
N ALA A 337 31.78 -4.22 -6.88
CA ALA A 337 31.88 -4.78 -5.54
C ALA A 337 32.84 -5.98 -5.44
N SER A 338 32.89 -6.83 -6.47
CA SER A 338 33.83 -7.96 -6.56
C SER A 338 35.27 -7.53 -6.86
N ARG A 339 35.47 -6.37 -7.50
CA ARG A 339 36.80 -5.85 -7.87
C ARG A 339 37.35 -4.80 -6.91
N CYS A 340 36.49 -4.21 -6.07
CA CYS A 340 36.84 -3.07 -5.24
C CYS A 340 36.33 -3.32 -3.80
N PRO A 341 37.20 -3.80 -2.89
CA PRO A 341 36.81 -4.04 -1.49
C PRO A 341 36.34 -2.77 -0.76
N THR A 342 36.67 -1.58 -1.28
CA THR A 342 36.24 -0.28 -0.73
C THR A 342 34.90 0.18 -1.30
N PHE A 343 34.20 -0.64 -2.10
CA PHE A 343 32.92 -0.27 -2.69
C PHE A 343 31.82 0.00 -1.64
N PRO A 344 31.63 -0.84 -0.60
CA PRO A 344 30.74 -0.52 0.50
C PRO A 344 31.09 0.82 1.17
N ASP A 345 32.38 1.09 1.40
CA ASP A 345 32.84 2.36 1.97
C ASP A 345 32.38 3.55 1.14
N LEU A 346 32.43 3.44 -0.20
CA LEU A 346 32.01 4.52 -1.09
C LEU A 346 30.49 4.80 -0.98
N ILE A 347 29.66 3.75 -0.93
CA ILE A 347 28.20 3.89 -0.74
C ILE A 347 27.91 4.58 0.59
N TYR A 348 28.43 4.04 1.69
CA TYR A 348 28.14 4.57 3.03
C TYR A 348 28.70 5.97 3.23
N SER A 349 29.95 6.21 2.80
CA SER A 349 30.54 7.55 2.89
C SER A 349 29.75 8.58 2.10
N THR A 350 29.21 8.21 0.93
CA THR A 350 28.34 9.08 0.14
C THR A 350 27.04 9.39 0.87
N ILE A 351 26.33 8.35 1.34
CA ILE A 351 25.05 8.50 2.05
C ILE A 351 25.24 9.31 3.34
N PHE A 352 26.18 8.92 4.19
CA PHE A 352 26.38 9.53 5.51
C PHE A 352 26.96 10.93 5.46
N ARG A 353 27.78 11.25 4.44
CA ARG A 353 28.24 12.63 4.21
C ARG A 353 27.08 13.55 3.82
N ASN A 354 26.16 13.04 3.00
CA ASN A 354 25.08 13.86 2.45
C ASN A 354 23.83 13.90 3.36
N LEU A 355 23.60 12.87 4.18
CA LEU A 355 22.43 12.71 5.05
C LEU A 355 22.81 12.69 6.54
N PRO A 356 23.24 13.81 7.13
CA PRO A 356 23.73 13.86 8.52
C PRO A 356 22.65 13.54 9.58
N ASN A 357 21.37 13.65 9.22
CA ASN A 357 20.23 13.39 10.11
C ASN A 357 19.61 12.01 9.88
N LEU A 358 20.25 11.14 9.09
CA LEU A 358 19.70 9.83 8.76
C LEU A 358 19.64 8.94 10.01
N GLU A 359 18.45 8.46 10.32
CA GLU A 359 18.17 7.58 11.45
C GLU A 359 17.91 6.14 10.99
N HIS A 360 17.24 5.97 9.86
CA HIS A 360 16.83 4.67 9.32
C HIS A 360 17.30 4.52 7.88
N LEU A 361 18.09 3.48 7.62
CA LEU A 361 18.62 3.18 6.28
C LEU A 361 18.21 1.76 5.85
N ARG A 362 17.62 1.62 4.67
CA ARG A 362 17.38 0.33 4.03
C ARG A 362 17.99 0.29 2.63
N LEU A 363 18.94 -0.61 2.42
CA LEU A 363 19.58 -0.80 1.11
C LEU A 363 19.20 -2.16 0.55
N GLN A 364 18.79 -2.21 -0.71
CA GLN A 364 18.54 -3.45 -1.43
C GLN A 364 19.60 -3.66 -2.50
N PHE A 365 20.22 -4.83 -2.54
CA PHE A 365 21.23 -5.21 -3.51
C PHE A 365 20.74 -6.41 -4.32
N ARG A 366 21.02 -6.44 -5.63
CA ARG A 366 20.87 -7.65 -6.45
C ARG A 366 22.23 -8.34 -6.61
N HIS A 367 22.31 -9.62 -6.29
CA HIS A 367 23.52 -10.43 -6.36
C HIS A 367 23.32 -11.68 -7.24
N ALA A 368 24.33 -12.04 -8.03
CA ALA A 368 24.23 -13.08 -9.07
C ALA A 368 24.63 -14.50 -8.62
N SER A 369 25.27 -14.63 -7.45
CA SER A 369 25.87 -15.89 -6.99
C SER A 369 25.82 -16.02 -5.46
N ASP A 370 25.69 -17.27 -4.98
CA ASP A 370 25.45 -17.62 -3.58
C ASP A 370 26.68 -17.59 -2.64
N PRO A 371 27.91 -18.03 -3.03
CA PRO A 371 28.97 -18.26 -2.04
C PRO A 371 29.61 -16.99 -1.47
N GLU A 372 29.30 -15.79 -1.98
CA GLU A 372 29.88 -14.53 -1.50
C GLU A 372 28.98 -13.78 -0.50
N ALA A 373 27.73 -14.19 -0.31
CA ALA A 373 26.78 -13.45 0.52
C ALA A 373 27.25 -13.26 1.99
N ASP A 374 27.89 -14.28 2.56
CA ASP A 374 28.41 -14.22 3.94
C ASP A 374 29.67 -13.34 4.03
N MET A 375 30.49 -13.30 2.96
CA MET A 375 31.62 -12.36 2.87
C MET A 375 31.14 -10.91 2.80
N PHE A 376 30.05 -10.66 2.06
CA PHE A 376 29.43 -9.34 2.03
C PHE A 376 28.95 -8.91 3.42
N GLN A 377 28.30 -9.79 4.19
CA GLN A 377 27.85 -9.44 5.54
C GLN A 377 28.99 -8.88 6.41
N ASN A 378 30.16 -9.54 6.39
CA ASN A 378 31.30 -9.13 7.19
C ASN A 378 31.93 -7.81 6.73
N SER A 379 32.04 -7.58 5.41
CA SER A 379 32.59 -6.33 4.89
C SER A 379 31.66 -5.16 5.21
N TYR A 380 30.36 -5.31 4.97
CA TYR A 380 29.34 -4.31 5.30
C TYR A 380 29.34 -3.95 6.79
N PHE A 381 29.44 -4.96 7.67
CA PHE A 381 29.44 -4.74 9.11
C PHE A 381 30.66 -3.95 9.60
N GLN A 382 31.86 -4.20 9.05
CA GLN A 382 33.08 -3.50 9.44
C GLN A 382 33.02 -2.00 9.14
N VAL A 383 32.45 -1.61 7.99
CA VAL A 383 32.30 -0.20 7.60
C VAL A 383 31.32 0.53 8.55
N LEU A 384 30.22 -0.15 8.89
CA LEU A 384 29.13 0.41 9.70
C LEU A 384 29.49 0.60 11.18
N ALA A 385 30.50 -0.11 11.70
CA ALA A 385 30.97 0.09 13.06
C ALA A 385 31.49 1.52 13.33
N SER A 386 31.63 2.35 12.29
CA SER A 386 32.10 3.74 12.40
C SER A 386 30.96 4.77 12.55
N ARG A 387 30.85 5.34 13.76
CA ARG A 387 30.36 6.68 14.18
C ARG A 387 29.04 7.29 13.64
N HIS A 388 28.23 6.66 12.79
CA HIS A 388 26.97 7.30 12.31
C HIS A 388 25.83 7.28 13.36
N PRO A 389 24.95 8.29 13.42
CA PRO A 389 23.76 8.32 14.30
C PRO A 389 22.62 7.33 13.96
N LEU A 390 22.81 6.38 13.04
CA LEU A 390 21.73 5.44 12.64
C LEU A 390 21.11 4.76 13.86
N LYS A 391 19.78 4.77 13.97
CA LYS A 391 19.03 3.97 14.95
C LYS A 391 18.89 2.54 14.45
N THR A 392 18.53 2.38 13.17
CA THR A 392 18.35 1.07 12.55
C THR A 392 18.84 1.04 11.13
N MET A 393 19.27 -0.15 10.70
CA MET A 393 19.68 -0.39 9.33
C MET A 393 19.24 -1.76 8.86
N GLN A 394 18.79 -1.84 7.61
CA GLN A 394 18.43 -3.07 6.94
C GLN A 394 19.19 -3.19 5.62
N ILE A 395 19.81 -4.35 5.39
CA ILE A 395 20.42 -4.70 4.12
C ILE A 395 19.65 -5.90 3.56
N ASP A 396 19.01 -5.73 2.41
CA ASP A 396 18.38 -6.82 1.69
C ASP A 396 19.26 -7.20 0.51
N ILE A 397 19.63 -8.47 0.40
CA ILE A 397 20.40 -9.01 -0.72
C ILE A 397 19.53 -10.02 -1.46
N LEU A 398 19.13 -9.71 -2.69
CA LEU A 398 18.48 -10.66 -3.58
C LEU A 398 19.55 -11.53 -4.23
N VAL A 399 19.67 -12.77 -3.78
CA VAL A 399 20.54 -13.77 -4.40
C VAL A 399 19.76 -14.46 -5.51
N ILE A 400 20.16 -14.23 -6.76
CA ILE A 400 19.59 -14.87 -7.94
C ILE A 400 20.47 -16.07 -8.30
N CYS A 401 20.01 -17.27 -7.98
CA CYS A 401 20.64 -18.52 -8.40
C CYS A 401 19.90 -19.09 -9.62
N ALA A 402 20.55 -20.00 -10.37
CA ALA A 402 20.00 -20.59 -11.60
C ALA A 402 18.60 -21.21 -11.45
N GLN A 403 18.18 -21.56 -10.23
CA GLN A 403 16.90 -22.23 -9.96
C GLN A 403 15.93 -21.39 -9.11
N ARG A 404 16.41 -20.39 -8.35
CA ARG A 404 15.59 -19.62 -7.39
C ARG A 404 16.18 -18.25 -7.12
N ALA A 405 15.30 -17.26 -6.94
CA ALA A 405 15.64 -15.97 -6.36
C ALA A 405 15.27 -15.98 -4.87
N GLN A 406 16.21 -15.63 -3.99
CA GLN A 406 15.98 -15.60 -2.55
C GLN A 406 16.51 -14.29 -1.95
N TRP A 407 15.68 -13.63 -1.15
CA TRP A 407 16.11 -12.50 -0.33
C TRP A 407 16.80 -12.98 0.95
N LYS A 408 18.04 -12.54 1.17
CA LYS A 408 18.74 -12.59 2.46
C LYS A 408 18.64 -11.20 3.09
N CYS A 409 18.00 -11.10 4.24
CA CYS A 409 17.79 -9.83 4.95
C CYS A 409 18.68 -9.80 6.21
N PHE A 410 19.48 -8.75 6.34
CA PHE A 410 20.33 -8.49 7.50
C PHE A 410 19.83 -7.25 8.21
N TYR A 411 19.58 -7.39 9.51
CA TYR A 411 19.06 -6.31 10.35
C TYR A 411 20.15 -5.88 11.32
N PHE A 412 20.28 -4.58 11.49
CA PHE A 412 21.18 -3.98 12.44
C PHE A 412 20.46 -2.90 13.23
N MET A 413 20.79 -2.80 14.51
CA MET A 413 20.27 -1.76 15.40
C MET A 413 21.39 -1.13 16.20
N LYS A 414 21.18 0.10 16.63
CA LYS A 414 22.13 0.79 17.51
C LYS A 414 21.85 0.42 18.96
N ASP A 415 22.85 -0.15 19.61
CA ASP A 415 22.89 -0.39 21.05
C ASP A 415 24.16 0.25 21.62
N ASN A 416 24.02 1.08 22.66
CA ASN A 416 25.16 1.74 23.33
C ASN A 416 26.17 2.42 22.37
N ASN A 417 25.67 3.14 21.36
CA ASN A 417 26.47 3.76 20.30
C ASN A 417 27.25 2.81 19.39
N ARG A 418 26.92 1.52 19.39
CA ARG A 418 27.47 0.53 18.47
C ARG A 418 26.36 -0.06 17.62
N ILE A 419 26.64 -0.30 16.35
CA ILE A 419 25.72 -1.03 15.47
C ILE A 419 25.93 -2.52 15.74
N ILE A 420 24.87 -3.21 16.15
CA ILE A 420 24.85 -4.65 16.43
C ILE A 420 23.87 -5.36 15.50
N PRO A 421 24.12 -6.62 15.12
CA PRO A 421 23.12 -7.43 14.41
C PRO A 421 21.86 -7.60 15.27
N ALA A 422 20.69 -7.41 14.66
CA ALA A 422 19.39 -7.63 15.28
C ALA A 422 18.79 -8.96 14.80
N PRO A 423 18.10 -9.72 15.66
CA PRO A 423 17.43 -10.95 15.27
C PRO A 423 16.24 -10.64 14.36
N LYS A 424 15.90 -11.57 13.45
CA LYS A 424 14.78 -11.42 12.51
C LYS A 424 13.42 -11.18 13.20
N LEU A 425 13.24 -11.68 14.43
CA LEU A 425 12.00 -11.47 15.20
C LEU A 425 11.76 -9.99 15.53
N ASP A 426 12.81 -9.17 15.58
CA ASP A 426 12.70 -7.73 15.76
C ASP A 426 12.45 -6.98 14.45
N ALA A 427 12.37 -7.67 13.30
CA ALA A 427 12.15 -7.06 11.98
C ALA A 427 10.82 -6.29 11.89
N ASN A 428 9.82 -6.65 12.69
CA ASN A 428 8.55 -5.89 12.76
C ASN A 428 8.76 -4.47 13.28
N ARG A 429 9.86 -4.19 13.99
CA ARG A 429 10.23 -2.83 14.37
C ARG A 429 10.73 -2.03 13.17
N PHE A 430 10.99 -2.65 12.02
CA PHE A 430 11.55 -2.04 10.83
C PHE A 430 10.50 -1.70 9.74
N ASP A 431 9.22 -1.90 10.02
CA ASP A 431 8.11 -1.44 9.17
C ASP A 431 7.87 0.06 9.40
N TRP A 432 8.77 0.89 8.85
CA TRP A 432 8.81 2.34 9.09
C TRP A 432 7.87 3.19 8.23
N PHE A 433 7.10 2.58 7.32
CA PHE A 433 6.39 3.27 6.24
C PHE A 433 4.88 3.08 6.29
#